data_AF-A0A9X8Y9Y4-F1
#
_entry.id   AF-A0A9X8Y9Y4-F1
#
_cell.length_a   1.000
_cell.length_b   1.000
_cell.length_c   1.000
_cell.angle_alpha   90.00
_cell.angle_beta   90.00
_cell.angle_gamma   90.00
#
_symmetry.space_group_name_H-M   'P 1'
#
loop_
_entity.id
_entity.type
_entity.pdbx_description
1 polymer ?
#
loop_
_entity_poly.entity_id
_entity_poly.type
_entity_poly.pdbx_seq_one_letter_code
_entity_poly.pdbx_strand_id
1 'polypeptide(L)'
;MNRLGRAMADPTRSRILLSLLHEPGYPAELAQALGLSRANVSNHLTCLRGCGIVVAKMEGRKTRYEITDPHLTTALSALVDVTLAVDDQVPCLDSSCPDCATSADRELEEQA
;
A
#
# COMPACT_ATOMS: atom_id res chain seq x y z
N MET A 1 8.00 -4.38 17.70
CA MET A 1 6.66 -4.63 17.16
C MET A 1 6.40 -3.67 15.98
N ASN A 2 7.29 -3.56 14.98
CA ASN A 2 7.29 -2.41 14.03
C ASN A 2 7.16 -2.81 12.55
N ARG A 3 6.83 -4.08 12.26
CA ARG A 3 6.86 -4.60 10.89
C ARG A 3 5.67 -4.12 10.06
N LEU A 4 4.50 -3.99 10.66
CA LEU A 4 3.28 -3.51 10.00
C LEU A 4 3.40 -2.05 9.57
N GLY A 5 3.75 -1.15 10.50
CA GLY A 5 3.91 0.27 10.19
C GLY A 5 4.96 0.53 9.11
N ARG A 6 6.10 -0.18 9.15
CA ARG A 6 7.13 -0.06 8.11
C ARG A 6 6.66 -0.60 6.76
N ALA A 7 5.86 -1.66 6.75
CA ALA A 7 5.29 -2.20 5.53
C ALA A 7 4.30 -1.23 4.87
N MET A 8 3.52 -0.51 5.67
CA MET A 8 2.54 0.47 5.18
C MET A 8 3.13 1.84 4.81
N ALA A 9 4.28 2.21 5.40
CA ALA A 9 4.95 3.50 5.14
C ALA A 9 5.48 3.67 3.70
N ASP A 10 5.39 2.64 2.86
CA ASP A 10 5.81 2.71 1.46
C ASP A 10 4.59 2.83 0.55
N PRO A 11 4.57 3.85 -0.34
CA PRO A 11 3.41 4.16 -1.17
C PRO A 11 3.07 3.03 -2.15
N THR A 12 4.04 2.22 -2.56
CA THR A 12 3.79 1.09 -3.46
C THR A 12 3.18 -0.09 -2.70
N ARG A 13 3.70 -0.38 -1.49
CA ARG A 13 3.16 -1.44 -0.64
C ARG A 13 1.74 -1.13 -0.16
N SER A 14 1.45 0.12 0.21
CA SER A 14 0.09 0.52 0.59
C SER A 14 -0.89 0.38 -0.58
N ARG A 15 -0.50 0.77 -1.81
CA ARG A 15 -1.32 0.54 -3.02
C ARG A 15 -1.58 -0.94 -3.29
N ILE A 16 -0.57 -1.80 -3.13
CA ILE A 16 -0.74 -3.26 -3.26
C ILE A 16 -1.72 -3.79 -2.21
N LEU A 17 -1.57 -3.36 -0.95
CA LEU A 17 -2.46 -3.76 0.15
C LEU A 17 -3.90 -3.30 -0.08
N LEU A 18 -4.10 -2.06 -0.53
CA LEU A 18 -5.42 -1.54 -0.89
C LEU A 18 -6.08 -2.38 -2.00
N SER A 19 -5.33 -2.77 -3.03
CA SER A 19 -5.85 -3.66 -4.07
C SER A 19 -6.26 -5.02 -3.50
N LEU A 20 -5.42 -5.61 -2.64
CA LEU A 20 -5.68 -6.91 -1.99
C LEU A 20 -6.82 -6.87 -0.95
N LEU A 21 -7.12 -5.68 -0.43
CA LEU A 21 -8.20 -5.44 0.52
C LEU A 21 -9.58 -5.49 -0.15
N HIS A 22 -9.66 -5.10 -1.43
CA HIS A 22 -10.87 -5.23 -2.22
C HIS A 22 -11.08 -6.66 -2.69
N GLU A 23 -10.05 -7.25 -3.30
CA GLU A 23 -10.10 -8.63 -3.78
C GLU A 23 -8.70 -9.26 -3.76
N PRO A 24 -8.57 -10.56 -3.43
CA PRO A 24 -7.31 -11.26 -3.61
C PRO A 24 -6.82 -11.22 -5.06
N GLY A 25 -5.51 -11.03 -5.27
CA GLY A 25 -4.95 -10.74 -6.59
C GLY A 25 -3.77 -11.62 -6.97
N TYR A 26 -3.47 -11.66 -8.26
CA TYR A 26 -2.27 -12.32 -8.80
C TYR A 26 -1.17 -11.28 -9.08
N PRO A 27 0.12 -11.62 -8.94
CA PRO A 27 1.23 -10.67 -9.15
C PRO A 27 1.21 -10.00 -10.53
N ALA A 28 0.80 -10.73 -11.56
CA ALA A 28 0.71 -10.20 -12.93
C ALA A 28 -0.39 -9.16 -13.08
N GLU A 29 -1.53 -9.37 -12.43
CA GLU A 29 -2.68 -8.46 -12.46
C GLU A 29 -2.43 -7.23 -11.59
N LEU A 30 -1.84 -7.42 -10.40
CA LEU A 30 -1.39 -6.32 -9.55
C LEU A 30 -0.37 -5.43 -10.25
N ALA A 31 0.58 -6.03 -10.99
CA ALA A 31 1.54 -5.27 -11.78
C ALA A 31 0.86 -4.42 -12.87
N GLN A 32 -0.14 -4.99 -13.56
CA GLN A 32 -0.89 -4.27 -14.59
C GLN A 32 -1.76 -3.16 -13.99
N ALA A 33 -2.51 -3.45 -12.93
CA ALA A 33 -3.41 -2.50 -12.27
C ALA A 33 -2.66 -1.31 -11.65
N LEU A 34 -1.45 -1.54 -11.14
CA LEU A 34 -0.64 -0.51 -10.48
C LEU A 34 0.33 0.21 -11.42
N GLY A 35 0.47 -0.26 -12.67
CA GLY A 35 1.47 0.27 -13.62
C GLY A 35 2.92 -0.03 -13.23
N LEU A 36 3.15 -1.15 -12.54
CA LEU A 36 4.44 -1.53 -11.99
C LEU A 36 5.02 -2.75 -12.73
N SER A 37 6.34 -2.93 -12.65
CA SER A 37 6.97 -4.14 -13.16
C SER A 37 6.65 -5.35 -12.27
N ARG A 38 6.55 -6.54 -12.87
CA ARG A 38 6.30 -7.81 -12.15
C ARG A 38 7.37 -8.11 -11.10
N ALA A 39 8.62 -7.73 -11.37
CA ALA A 39 9.73 -7.87 -10.45
C ALA A 39 9.55 -6.98 -9.22
N ASN A 40 9.11 -5.73 -9.42
CA ASN A 40 8.87 -4.79 -8.34
C ASN A 40 7.73 -5.28 -7.43
N VAL A 41 6.60 -5.69 -8.02
CA VAL A 41 5.48 -6.26 -7.26
C VAL A 41 5.88 -7.51 -6.48
N SER A 42 6.62 -8.43 -7.10
CA SER A 42 7.09 -9.66 -6.43
C SER A 42 8.00 -9.35 -5.23
N ASN A 43 8.87 -8.34 -5.34
CA ASN A 43 9.71 -7.89 -4.24
C ASN A 43 8.88 -7.34 -3.07
N HIS A 44 7.92 -6.47 -3.37
CA HIS A 44 7.00 -5.93 -2.36
C HIS A 44 6.15 -7.02 -1.70
N LEU A 45 5.59 -7.96 -2.46
CA LEU A 45 4.82 -9.09 -1.93
C LEU A 45 5.68 -10.00 -1.04
N THR A 46 6.96 -10.18 -1.36
CA THR A 46 7.90 -10.93 -0.51
C THR A 46 8.10 -10.23 0.84
N CYS A 47 8.24 -8.91 0.83
CA CYS A 47 8.34 -8.11 2.05
C CYS A 47 7.05 -8.19 2.88
N LEU A 48 5.89 -8.02 2.25
CA LEU A 48 4.58 -8.11 2.91
C LEU A 48 4.33 -9.49 3.53
N ARG A 49 4.71 -10.55 2.81
CA ARG A 49 4.64 -11.93 3.31
C ARG A 49 5.58 -12.14 4.49
N GLY A 50 6.81 -11.64 4.42
CA GLY A 50 7.78 -11.69 5.52
C GLY A 50 7.37 -10.86 6.75
N CYS A 51 6.42 -9.94 6.58
CA CYS A 51 5.79 -9.21 7.68
C CYS A 51 4.54 -9.89 8.24
N GLY A 52 4.05 -10.97 7.62
CA GLY A 52 2.84 -11.70 8.04
C GLY A 52 1.52 -11.05 7.60
N ILE A 53 1.57 -10.04 6.72
CA ILE A 53 0.41 -9.24 6.33
C ILE A 53 -0.39 -9.93 5.21
N VAL A 54 0.32 -10.62 4.31
CA VAL A 54 -0.27 -11.34 3.19
C VAL A 54 0.18 -12.80 3.18
N VAL A 55 -0.67 -13.67 2.67
CA VAL A 55 -0.36 -15.08 2.40
C VAL A 55 -0.37 -15.32 0.90
N ALA A 56 0.45 -16.28 0.48
CA ALA A 56 0.48 -16.78 -0.88
C ALA A 56 -0.20 -18.16 -0.89
N LYS A 57 -1.31 -18.28 -1.61
CA LYS A 57 -1.99 -19.56 -1.85
C LYS A 57 -1.77 -19.99 -3.29
N MET A 58 -1.41 -21.26 -3.48
CA MET A 58 -1.23 -21.83 -4.81
C MET A 58 -2.58 -22.28 -5.35
N GLU A 59 -2.99 -21.72 -6.48
CA GLU A 59 -4.26 -22.01 -7.14
C GLU A 59 -3.94 -22.52 -8.56
N GLY A 60 -3.84 -23.86 -8.66
CA GLY A 60 -3.41 -24.53 -9.88
C GLY A 60 -1.97 -24.17 -10.26
N ARG A 61 -1.80 -23.42 -11.36
CA ARG A 61 -0.48 -22.96 -11.87
C ARG A 61 -0.13 -21.53 -11.47
N LYS A 62 -1.04 -20.82 -10.79
CA LYS A 62 -0.86 -19.44 -10.38
C LYS A 62 -0.75 -19.34 -8.86
N THR A 63 -0.04 -18.34 -8.38
CA THR A 63 0.01 -17.99 -6.95
C THR A 63 -0.88 -16.78 -6.72
N ARG A 64 -1.93 -16.97 -5.92
CA ARG A 64 -2.86 -15.94 -5.48
C ARG A 64 -2.40 -15.37 -4.15
N TYR A 65 -2.47 -14.06 -4.01
CA TYR A 65 -2.13 -13.35 -2.77
C TYR A 65 -3.40 -12.80 -2.13
N GLU A 66 -3.48 -12.92 -0.81
CA GLU A 66 -4.58 -12.38 -0.01
C GLU A 66 -4.10 -11.93 1.37
N ILE A 67 -4.88 -11.10 2.05
CA ILE A 67 -4.57 -10.66 3.42
C ILE A 67 -4.75 -11.84 4.39
N THR A 68 -3.80 -12.01 5.30
CA THR A 68 -3.73 -13.18 6.20
C THR A 68 -4.93 -13.31 7.14
N ASP A 69 -5.44 -12.17 7.62
CA ASP A 69 -6.38 -12.14 8.73
C ASP A 69 -7.53 -11.13 8.48
N PRO A 70 -8.80 -11.53 8.68
CA PRO A 70 -9.94 -10.63 8.51
C PRO A 70 -9.95 -9.45 9.49
N HIS A 71 -9.40 -9.59 10.70
CA HIS A 71 -9.21 -8.46 11.62
C HIS A 71 -8.21 -7.44 11.09
N LEU A 72 -7.16 -7.90 10.40
CA LEU A 72 -6.21 -7.02 9.73
C LEU A 72 -6.90 -6.28 8.56
N THR A 73 -7.75 -6.97 7.80
CA THR A 73 -8.59 -6.31 6.78
C THR A 73 -9.47 -5.24 7.40
N THR A 74 -10.22 -5.54 8.45
CA THR A 74 -11.09 -4.57 9.14
C THR A 74 -10.32 -3.39 9.70
N ALA A 75 -9.16 -3.64 10.33
CA ALA A 75 -8.31 -2.58 10.87
C ALA A 75 -7.73 -1.70 9.76
N LEU A 76 -7.26 -2.30 8.66
CA LEU A 76 -6.77 -1.56 7.49
C LEU A 76 -7.88 -0.75 6.84
N SER A 77 -9.07 -1.32 6.66
CA SER A 77 -10.23 -0.60 6.11
C SER A 77 -10.60 0.60 6.97
N ALA A 78 -10.67 0.43 8.29
CA ALA A 78 -10.95 1.53 9.21
C ALA A 78 -9.86 2.61 9.18
N LEU A 79 -8.59 2.22 9.07
CA LEU A 79 -7.46 3.15 9.00
C LEU A 79 -7.49 3.95 7.69
N VAL A 80 -7.81 3.28 6.57
CA VAL A 80 -7.99 3.91 5.26
C VAL A 80 -9.18 4.86 5.27
N ASP A 81 -10.30 4.46 5.84
CA ASP A 81 -11.50 5.31 6.00
C ASP A 81 -11.20 6.58 6.80
N VAL A 82 -10.42 6.46 7.88
CA VAL A 82 -9.93 7.61 8.65
C VAL A 82 -8.97 8.49 7.83
N THR A 83 -8.06 7.92 7.05
CA THR A 83 -7.16 8.71 6.19
C THR A 83 -7.88 9.36 5.00
N LEU A 84 -8.97 8.79 4.48
CA LEU A 84 -9.79 9.46 3.47
C LEU A 84 -10.52 10.70 4.04
N ALA A 85 -10.66 10.80 5.35
CA ALA A 85 -11.10 12.01 6.04
C ALA A 85 -9.97 13.03 6.29
N VAL A 86 -8.71 12.64 6.05
CA VAL A 86 -7.53 13.50 6.18
C VAL A 86 -6.90 13.65 4.80
N ASP A 87 -7.38 14.65 4.07
CA ASP A 87 -6.94 14.97 2.72
C ASP A 87 -5.42 15.28 2.70
N ASP A 88 -4.62 14.45 2.01
CA ASP A 88 -3.16 14.64 1.82
C ASP A 88 -2.86 15.90 0.99
N GLN A 89 -3.85 16.40 0.23
CA GLN A 89 -3.71 17.66 -0.50
C GLN A 89 -3.92 18.90 0.39
N VAL A 90 -4.24 18.71 1.68
CA VAL A 90 -4.25 19.82 2.65
C VAL A 90 -2.87 19.91 3.28
N PRO A 91 -2.05 20.92 2.91
CA PRO A 91 -0.76 21.10 3.55
C PRO A 91 -0.95 21.29 5.05
N CYS A 92 -0.14 20.59 5.83
CA CYS A 92 -0.01 20.81 7.27
C CYS A 92 0.16 22.32 7.53
N LEU A 93 -0.86 22.98 8.08
CA LEU A 93 -0.81 24.42 8.44
C LEU A 93 0.06 24.69 9.68
N ASP A 94 0.51 23.64 10.38
CA ASP A 94 1.40 23.76 11.52
C ASP A 94 2.85 23.89 11.08
N SER A 95 3.37 25.12 11.18
CA SER A 95 4.75 25.48 10.81
C SER A 95 5.82 24.85 11.72
N SER A 96 5.42 24.09 12.76
CA SER A 96 6.33 23.43 13.69
C SER A 96 6.45 21.92 13.50
N CYS A 97 5.70 21.32 12.56
CA CYS A 97 5.69 19.88 12.33
C CYS A 97 6.99 19.42 11.63
N PRO A 98 7.86 18.62 12.29
CA PRO A 98 9.12 18.17 11.71
C PRO A 98 8.95 17.13 10.59
N ASP A 99 7.81 16.44 10.55
CA ASP A 99 7.54 15.35 9.58
C ASP A 99 7.01 15.87 8.22
N CYS A 100 6.37 17.03 8.20
CA CYS A 100 5.68 17.59 7.02
C CYS A 100 6.58 18.50 6.15
N ALA A 101 7.84 18.76 6.57
CA ALA A 101 8.75 19.70 5.89
C ALA A 101 9.36 19.19 4.57
N THR A 102 9.04 17.96 4.12
CA THR A 102 9.76 17.31 3.00
C THR A 102 8.89 16.98 1.77
N SER A 103 7.60 17.30 1.75
CA SER A 103 6.70 16.97 0.62
C SER A 103 6.37 18.16 -0.30
N ALA A 104 6.95 19.34 -0.11
CA ALA A 104 6.56 20.56 -0.82
C ALA A 104 7.03 20.69 -2.30
N ASP A 105 7.65 19.67 -2.92
CA ASP A 105 8.38 19.83 -4.19
C ASP A 105 7.90 18.95 -5.37
N ARG A 106 6.59 18.71 -5.58
CA ARG A 106 6.15 17.94 -6.79
C ARG A 106 4.79 18.26 -7.43
N GLU A 107 4.29 19.51 -7.40
CA GLU A 107 3.15 19.90 -8.26
C GLU A 107 3.34 21.26 -8.97
N LEU A 108 4.39 21.35 -9.79
CA LEU A 108 4.50 22.37 -10.85
C LEU A 108 5.21 21.74 -12.05
N GLU A 109 4.47 21.06 -12.93
CA GLU A 109 4.72 20.92 -14.39
C GLU A 109 3.91 19.75 -14.94
N GLU A 110 2.61 19.94 -15.18
CA GLU A 110 1.93 19.29 -16.32
C GLU A 110 0.64 20.05 -16.70
N GLN A 111 0.72 21.37 -16.91
CA GLN A 111 -0.24 22.12 -17.73
C GLN A 111 0.49 23.27 -18.43
N ALA A 112 1.17 22.96 -19.53
CA ALA A 112 1.56 23.91 -20.58
C ALA A 112 1.65 23.18 -21.92
#